data_AF-A0A2P5AKB1-F1
#
_entry.id   AF-A0A2P5AKB1-F1
#
_cell.length_a   1.000
_cell.length_b   1.000
_cell.length_c   1.000
_cell.angle_alpha   90.00
_cell.angle_beta   90.00
_cell.angle_gamma   90.00
#
_symmetry.space_group_name_H-M   'P 1'
#
loop_
_entity.id
_entity.type
_entity.pdbx_description
1 polymer ?
#
loop_
_entity_poly.entity_id
_entity_poly.type
_entity_poly.pdbx_seq_one_letter_code
_entity_poly.pdbx_strand_id
1 'polypeptide(L)'
;MLASGQSNMWVKIFTAKYYPRGTFWSGSLGKNALVVARGIWSTREFLKKESCCLISKGDTVNLWNAPWIPWDEEDTSRASFNPIINQSLLLAEQFLIEGQREWNLDWLTWLSDTSFYLE
;
A
#
# COMPACT_ATOMS: atom_id res chain seq x y z
N MET A 1 -4.56 13.45 -3.66
CA MET A 1 -3.40 13.05 -4.48
C MET A 1 -3.52 11.56 -4.79
N LEU A 2 -3.03 11.08 -5.93
CA LEU A 2 -3.18 9.67 -6.36
C LEU A 2 -2.59 8.67 -5.34
N ALA A 3 -1.40 9.00 -4.81
CA ALA A 3 -0.67 8.22 -3.82
C ALA A 3 -1.44 8.06 -2.49
N SER A 4 -2.21 9.07 -2.10
CA SER A 4 -2.94 9.09 -0.82
C SER A 4 -4.39 8.60 -0.94
N GLY A 5 -4.82 8.12 -2.11
CA GLY A 5 -6.20 7.64 -2.32
C GLY A 5 -7.30 8.70 -2.15
N GLN A 6 -6.99 10.01 -2.20
CA GLN A 6 -8.01 11.06 -2.01
C GLN A 6 -9.09 11.02 -3.09
N SER A 7 -10.32 11.34 -2.71
CA SER A 7 -11.52 11.21 -3.53
C SER A 7 -11.81 12.39 -4.48
N ASN A 8 -10.80 13.20 -4.80
CA ASN A 8 -10.94 14.32 -5.74
C ASN A 8 -11.43 13.81 -7.10
N MET A 9 -12.28 14.59 -7.78
CA MET A 9 -12.94 14.16 -9.03
C MET A 9 -11.94 13.71 -10.11
N TRP A 10 -10.85 14.45 -10.29
CA TRP A 10 -9.81 14.08 -11.24
C TRP A 10 -9.08 12.78 -10.85
N VAL A 11 -8.89 12.50 -9.56
CA VAL A 11 -8.31 11.24 -9.07
C VAL A 11 -9.23 10.09 -9.42
N LYS A 12 -10.53 10.22 -9.16
CA LYS A 12 -11.53 9.20 -9.51
C LYS A 12 -11.54 8.89 -11.00
N ILE A 13 -11.53 9.92 -11.85
CA ILE A 13 -11.50 9.75 -13.32
C ILE A 13 -10.19 9.06 -13.75
N PHE A 14 -9.06 9.49 -13.18
CA PHE A 14 -7.75 8.91 -13.50
C PHE A 14 -7.68 7.44 -13.09
N THR A 15 -8.11 7.10 -11.86
CA THR A 15 -8.18 5.73 -11.36
C THR A 15 -9.09 4.86 -12.21
N ALA A 16 -10.31 5.32 -12.50
CA ALA A 16 -11.26 4.57 -13.33
C ALA A 16 -10.71 4.27 -14.73
N LYS A 17 -9.92 5.19 -15.31
CA LYS A 17 -9.34 5.04 -16.64
C LYS A 17 -8.13 4.10 -16.66
N TYR A 18 -7.23 4.21 -15.69
CA TYR A 18 -5.91 3.57 -15.76
C TYR A 18 -5.76 2.35 -14.86
N TYR A 19 -6.42 2.30 -13.71
CA TYR A 19 -6.32 1.20 -12.75
C TYR A 19 -7.64 1.01 -11.96
N PRO A 20 -8.72 0.56 -12.62
CA PRO A 20 -10.06 0.49 -11.99
C PRO A 20 -10.19 -0.54 -10.86
N ARG A 21 -9.26 -1.51 -10.76
CA ARG A 21 -9.26 -2.59 -9.76
C ARG A 21 -8.04 -2.57 -8.84
N GLY A 22 -7.48 -1.40 -8.55
CA GLY A 22 -6.29 -1.31 -7.71
C GLY A 22 -6.06 0.08 -7.15
N THR A 23 -4.88 0.27 -6.55
CA THR A 23 -4.43 1.57 -6.03
C THR A 23 -3.32 2.13 -6.92
N PHE A 24 -2.91 3.36 -6.65
CA PHE A 24 -1.71 3.93 -7.28
C PHE A 24 -0.49 3.02 -7.09
N TRP A 25 -0.39 2.33 -5.96
CA TRP A 25 0.74 1.49 -5.57
C TRP A 25 0.66 0.03 -6.05
N SER A 26 -0.52 -0.51 -6.32
CA SER A 26 -0.68 -1.90 -6.79
C SER A 26 -1.09 -2.02 -8.26
N GLY A 27 -1.64 -0.94 -8.84
CA GLY A 27 -2.10 -0.92 -10.22
C GLY A 27 -0.95 -1.09 -11.22
N SER A 28 -1.31 -1.39 -12.47
CA SER A 28 -0.41 -1.38 -13.62
C SER A 28 -0.95 -0.44 -14.69
N LEU A 29 -0.04 0.25 -15.39
CA LEU A 29 -0.42 1.17 -16.45
C LEU A 29 -0.52 0.42 -17.79
N GLY A 30 -1.68 0.51 -18.44
CA GLY A 30 -1.90 -0.11 -19.75
C GLY A 30 -1.00 0.48 -20.86
N LYS A 31 -0.73 -0.31 -21.90
CA LYS A 31 0.12 0.08 -23.05
C LYS A 31 -0.36 1.35 -23.78
N ASN A 32 -1.67 1.64 -23.75
CA ASN A 32 -2.27 2.79 -24.43
C ASN A 32 -2.41 4.02 -23.53
N ALA A 33 -1.67 4.09 -22.42
CA ALA A 33 -1.72 5.24 -21.54
C ALA A 33 -1.09 6.49 -22.17
N LEU A 34 -1.73 7.63 -21.90
CA LEU A 34 -1.26 8.95 -22.34
C LEU A 34 0.12 9.27 -21.76
N VAL A 35 0.91 10.08 -22.47
CA VAL A 35 2.25 10.51 -22.03
C VAL A 35 2.21 11.14 -20.63
N VAL A 36 1.19 11.97 -20.36
CA VAL A 36 0.99 12.57 -19.02
C VAL A 36 0.80 11.51 -17.93
N ALA A 37 -0.01 10.48 -18.21
CA ALA A 37 -0.24 9.39 -17.26
C ALA A 37 1.03 8.57 -17.02
N ARG A 38 1.83 8.34 -18.08
CA ARG A 38 3.15 7.70 -17.97
C ARG A 38 4.13 8.53 -17.15
N GLY A 39 4.16 9.85 -17.33
CA GLY A 39 5.00 10.75 -16.53
C GLY A 39 4.63 10.74 -15.05
N ILE A 40 3.33 10.77 -14.74
CA ILE A 40 2.86 10.58 -13.36
C ILE A 40 3.30 9.20 -12.84
N TRP A 41 3.14 8.15 -13.65
CA TRP A 41 3.51 6.79 -13.25
C TRP A 41 5.00 6.60 -13.00
N SER A 42 5.87 7.25 -13.78
CA SER A 42 7.32 7.19 -13.57
C SER A 42 7.76 7.80 -12.24
N THR A 43 6.96 8.69 -11.63
CA THR A 43 7.25 9.21 -10.29
C THR A 43 6.99 8.20 -9.17
N ARG A 44 6.27 7.12 -9.45
CA ARG A 44 5.84 6.15 -8.43
C ARG A 44 7.03 5.51 -7.71
N GLU A 45 8.04 5.05 -8.44
CA GLU A 45 9.21 4.41 -7.84
C GLU A 45 10.03 5.40 -7.00
N PHE A 46 10.13 6.66 -7.45
CA PHE A 46 10.72 7.72 -6.65
C PHE A 46 9.94 7.97 -5.36
N LEU A 47 8.61 8.04 -5.43
CA LEU A 47 7.75 8.20 -4.24
C LEU A 47 7.84 6.99 -3.30
N LYS A 48 7.95 5.77 -3.82
CA LYS A 48 8.13 4.56 -2.99
C LYS A 48 9.41 4.65 -2.15
N LYS A 49 10.47 5.20 -2.73
CA LYS A 49 11.78 5.32 -2.08
C LYS A 49 11.89 6.50 -1.11
N GLU A 50 11.36 7.66 -1.51
CA GLU A 50 11.62 8.92 -0.80
C GLU A 50 10.41 9.45 -0.02
N SER A 51 9.30 8.70 0.02
CA SER A 51 8.09 9.11 0.74
C SER A 51 7.43 7.96 1.48
N CYS A 52 6.69 8.31 2.53
CA CYS A 52 5.96 7.37 3.36
C CYS A 52 4.50 7.80 3.51
N CYS A 53 3.59 6.82 3.48
CA CYS A 53 2.17 6.97 3.68
C CYS A 53 1.88 7.07 5.17
N LEU A 54 1.37 8.23 5.60
CA LEU A 54 0.85 8.40 6.94
C LEU A 54 -0.45 7.57 7.09
N ILE A 55 -0.44 6.61 8.00
CA ILE A 55 -1.61 5.82 8.32
C ILE A 55 -2.47 6.62 9.30
N SER A 56 -3.65 7.04 8.82
CA SER A 56 -4.64 7.73 9.66
C SER A 56 -5.69 6.73 10.15
N LYS A 57 -6.78 6.53 9.40
CA LYS A 57 -7.78 5.48 9.70
C LYS A 57 -7.37 4.11 9.17
N GLY A 58 -6.50 4.07 8.17
CA GLY A 58 -5.97 2.84 7.59
C GLY A 58 -6.89 2.13 6.59
N ASP A 59 -8.08 2.68 6.32
CA ASP A 59 -9.09 2.17 5.39
C ASP A 59 -8.66 2.26 3.91
N THR A 60 -7.69 3.10 3.59
CA THR A 60 -7.20 3.32 2.22
C THR A 60 -5.78 2.81 1.96
N VAL A 61 -5.05 2.41 3.00
CA VAL A 61 -3.63 2.05 2.90
C VAL A 61 -3.51 0.55 2.94
N ASN A 62 -3.13 -0.04 1.80
CA ASN A 62 -2.77 -1.45 1.74
C ASN A 62 -1.29 -1.61 2.16
N LEU A 63 -1.05 -2.26 3.29
CA LEU A 63 0.28 -2.42 3.91
C LEU A 63 1.27 -3.21 3.05
N TRP A 64 0.77 -4.03 2.13
CA TRP A 64 1.61 -4.84 1.25
C TRP A 64 2.25 -4.02 0.14
N ASN A 65 1.55 -3.00 -0.37
CA ASN A 65 1.96 -2.27 -1.57
C ASN A 65 2.33 -0.81 -1.32
N ALA A 66 1.84 -0.21 -0.24
CA ALA A 66 2.11 1.18 0.08
C ALA A 66 3.41 1.31 0.89
N PRO A 67 4.24 2.35 0.64
CA PRO A 67 5.41 2.62 1.48
C PRO A 67 4.92 3.21 2.81
N TRP A 68 4.84 2.42 3.89
CA TRP A 68 4.35 2.88 5.20
C TRP A 68 5.41 2.84 6.31
N ILE A 69 6.58 2.28 6.03
CA ILE A 69 7.75 2.30 6.93
C ILE A 69 8.77 3.28 6.33
N PRO A 70 9.04 4.43 6.97
CA PRO A 70 9.89 5.49 6.39
C PRO A 70 11.35 5.12 6.16
N TRP A 71 11.86 4.13 6.89
CA TRP A 71 13.28 3.78 6.95
C TRP A 71 13.59 2.41 6.34
N ASP A 72 12.59 1.74 5.76
CA ASP A 72 12.74 0.37 5.26
C ASP A 72 12.42 0.29 3.77
N GLU A 73 13.09 -0.63 3.09
CA GLU A 73 12.82 -0.90 1.68
C GLU A 73 11.60 -1.80 1.57
N GLU A 74 10.73 -1.54 0.59
CA GLU A 74 9.47 -2.27 0.40
C GLU A 74 9.67 -3.79 0.34
N ASP A 75 10.75 -4.25 -0.29
CA ASP A 75 11.05 -5.67 -0.41
C ASP A 75 11.42 -6.31 0.94
N THR A 76 12.11 -5.59 1.83
CA THR A 76 12.46 -6.03 3.19
C THR A 76 11.21 -6.10 4.07
N SER A 77 10.36 -5.07 4.00
CA SER A 77 9.12 -5.03 4.75
C SER A 77 8.18 -6.17 4.32
N ARG A 78 8.10 -6.43 3.01
CA ARG A 78 7.29 -7.53 2.45
C ARG A 78 7.85 -8.91 2.77
N ALA A 79 9.17 -9.07 2.79
CA ALA A 79 9.82 -10.32 3.16
C ALA A 79 9.59 -10.69 4.63
N SER A 80 9.32 -9.69 5.47
CA SER A 80 9.00 -9.89 6.89
C SER A 80 7.56 -10.33 7.12
N PHE A 81 6.67 -10.23 6.12
CA PHE A 81 5.28 -10.65 6.25
C PHE A 81 5.12 -12.14 6.02
N ASN A 82 4.28 -12.79 6.86
CA ASN A 82 3.94 -14.20 6.71
C ASN A 82 3.33 -14.47 5.31
N PRO A 83 3.96 -15.31 4.45
CA PRO A 83 3.49 -15.53 3.08
C PRO A 83 2.17 -16.30 2.96
N ILE A 84 1.61 -16.83 4.05
CA ILE A 84 0.25 -17.39 4.07
C ILE A 84 -0.80 -16.27 3.95
N ILE A 85 -0.46 -15.03 4.31
CA ILE A 85 -1.39 -13.91 4.30
C ILE A 85 -1.68 -13.49 2.86
N ASN A 86 -2.98 -13.37 2.53
CA ASN A 86 -3.42 -12.90 1.24
C ASN A 86 -3.10 -11.40 1.05
N GLN A 87 -2.12 -11.14 0.18
CA GLN A 87 -1.57 -9.83 -0.21
C GLN A 87 -2.64 -8.79 -0.61
N SER A 88 -3.82 -9.26 -1.05
CA SER A 88 -4.90 -8.39 -1.56
C SER A 88 -5.77 -7.74 -0.49
N LEU A 89 -5.71 -8.15 0.78
CA LEU A 89 -6.66 -7.72 1.82
C LEU A 89 -6.05 -7.03 3.06
N LEU A 90 -4.73 -6.80 3.09
CA LEU A 90 -4.03 -6.16 4.21
C LEU A 90 -4.25 -4.64 4.23
N LEU A 91 -5.40 -4.18 4.71
CA LEU A 91 -5.63 -2.77 5.00
C LEU A 91 -5.06 -2.42 6.38
N ALA A 92 -4.44 -1.25 6.50
CA ALA A 92 -3.84 -0.80 7.75
C ALA A 92 -4.86 -0.70 8.90
N GLU A 93 -6.14 -0.42 8.60
CA GLU A 93 -7.21 -0.37 9.62
C GLU A 93 -7.35 -1.68 10.39
N GLN A 94 -7.08 -2.82 9.73
CA GLN A 94 -7.17 -4.14 10.34
C GLN A 94 -6.03 -4.39 11.32
N PHE A 95 -5.05 -3.51 11.43
CA PHE A 95 -3.92 -3.65 12.36
C PHE A 95 -3.92 -2.53 13.40
N LEU A 96 -4.89 -1.64 13.36
CA LEU A 96 -5.09 -0.60 14.35
C LEU A 96 -6.09 -1.06 15.41
N ILE A 97 -5.87 -0.64 16.65
CA ILE A 97 -6.81 -0.85 17.74
C ILE A 97 -8.05 0.04 17.47
N GLU A 98 -9.25 -0.54 17.53
CA GLU A 98 -10.49 0.19 17.22
C GLU A 98 -10.67 1.43 18.12
N GLY A 99 -10.93 2.58 17.50
CA GLY A 99 -11.07 3.85 18.21
C GLY A 99 -9.76 4.48 18.70
N GLN A 100 -8.62 3.80 18.53
CA GLN A 100 -7.29 4.30 18.84
C GLN A 100 -6.46 4.47 17.55
N ARG A 101 -5.42 5.30 17.63
CA ARG A 101 -4.44 5.47 16.53
C ARG A 101 -3.16 4.71 16.85
N GLU A 102 -3.32 3.54 17.44
CA GLU A 102 -2.24 2.70 17.93
C GLU A 102 -2.29 1.35 17.22
N TRP A 103 -1.13 0.80 16.96
CA TRP A 103 -1.00 -0.51 16.34
C TRP A 103 -1.31 -1.62 17.33
N ASN A 104 -2.04 -2.63 16.87
CA ASN A 104 -2.20 -3.88 17.59
C ASN A 104 -0.89 -4.68 17.49
N LEU A 105 -0.08 -4.62 18.54
CA LEU A 105 1.24 -5.28 18.59
C LEU A 105 1.12 -6.81 18.52
N ASP A 106 0.06 -7.40 19.05
CA ASP A 106 -0.15 -8.85 18.99
C ASP A 106 -0.41 -9.31 17.54
N TRP A 107 -1.17 -8.52 16.78
CA TRP A 107 -1.37 -8.78 15.36
C TRP A 107 -0.14 -8.48 14.50
N LEU A 108 0.61 -7.43 14.80
CA LEU A 108 1.85 -7.13 14.08
C LEU A 108 2.91 -8.23 14.31
N THR A 109 3.05 -8.70 15.54
CA THR A 109 3.96 -9.80 15.87
C THR A 109 3.56 -11.07 15.15
N TRP A 110 2.28 -11.45 15.17
CA TRP A 110 1.76 -12.56 14.37
C TRP A 110 2.01 -12.39 12.86
N LEU A 111 1.81 -11.19 12.32
CA LEU A 111 2.03 -10.89 10.91
C LEU A 111 3.50 -11.03 10.51
N SER A 112 4.41 -10.74 11.43
CA SER A 112 5.86 -10.96 11.27
C SER A 112 6.33 -12.37 11.63
N ASP A 113 5.44 -13.23 12.12
CA ASP A 113 5.83 -14.51 12.67
C ASP A 113 6.12 -15.54 11.56
N THR A 114 7.40 -15.85 11.39
CA THR A 114 7.91 -16.87 10.46
C THR A 114 8.06 -18.24 11.12
N SER A 115 7.68 -18.42 12.40
CA SER A 115 7.87 -19.69 13.11
C SER A 115 7.01 -20.85 12.58
N PHE A 116 5.97 -20.56 11.79
CA PHE A 116 5.10 -21.57 11.16
C PHE A 116 5.75 -22.34 9.99
N TYR A 117 7.02 -22.09 9.65
CA TYR A 117 7.75 -22.78 8.55
C TYR A 117 8.73 -23.86 9.02
N LEU A 118 8.85 -24.11 10.33
CA LEU A 118 9.83 -25.05 10.90
C LEU A 118 9.22 -26.38 11.41
N GLU A 119 7.96 -26.67 11.09
CA GLU A 119 7.34 -28.01 11.20
C GLU A 119 7.06 -28.60 9.81
#